data_AF-C3QPK5-F1
#
_entry.id   AF-C3QPK5-F1
#
_cell.length_a   1.000
_cell.length_b   1.000
_cell.length_c   1.000
_cell.angle_alpha   90.00
_cell.angle_beta   90.00
_cell.angle_gamma   90.00
#
_symmetry.space_group_name_H-M   'P 1'
#
loop_
_entity.id
_entity.type
_entity.pdbx_description
1 polymer ?
#
loop_
_entity_poly.entity_id
_entity_poly.type
_entity_poly.pdbx_seq_one_letter_code
_entity_poly.pdbx_strand_id
1 'polypeptide(L)'
;MDYISSESEIGKLIEEADLIIGAGITAYEGVLRRKPVIVVGDYGLGGLVTPDTFRKHYNNRFRGKINGVRNESFSLENLEKEIYKSFNLTFQELQMMSNQTITLQNI
;
A
#
# COMPACT_ATOMS: atom_id res chain seq x y z
N MET A 1 -14.72 -23.42 4.45
CA MET A 1 -14.11 -22.26 3.77
C MET A 1 -12.79 -22.04 4.48
N ASP A 2 -11.75 -22.69 3.97
CA ASP A 2 -10.45 -22.76 4.64
C ASP A 2 -9.63 -21.55 4.19
N TYR A 3 -9.82 -20.42 4.86
CA TYR A 3 -9.11 -19.18 4.56
C TYR A 3 -7.88 -19.04 5.47
N ILE A 4 -6.90 -19.91 5.27
CA ILE A 4 -5.55 -19.70 5.80
C ILE A 4 -4.58 -20.01 4.68
N SER A 5 -4.42 -19.06 3.76
CA SER A 5 -3.26 -19.06 2.89
C SER A 5 -2.03 -18.87 3.77
N SER A 6 -1.06 -19.77 3.65
CA SER A 6 0.24 -19.61 4.32
C SER A 6 0.87 -18.26 3.96
N GLU A 7 1.75 -17.71 4.81
CA GLU A 7 2.51 -16.48 4.48
C GLU A 7 3.21 -16.57 3.11
N SER A 8 3.60 -17.79 2.71
CA SER A 8 4.17 -18.09 1.39
C SER A 8 3.20 -17.84 0.22
N GLU A 9 1.91 -18.15 0.38
CA GLU A 9 0.91 -17.96 -0.67
C GLU A 9 0.52 -16.48 -0.81
N ILE A 10 0.41 -15.74 0.30
CA ILE A 10 0.17 -14.29 0.25
C ILE A 10 1.34 -13.58 -0.45
N GLY A 11 2.58 -13.99 -0.17
CA GLY A 11 3.76 -13.46 -0.83
C GLY A 11 3.73 -13.63 -2.36
N LYS A 12 3.29 -14.80 -2.85
CA LYS A 12 3.11 -15.07 -4.28
C LYS A 12 2.02 -14.21 -4.90
N LEU A 13 0.87 -14.07 -4.24
CA LEU A 13 -0.21 -13.22 -4.72
C LEU A 13 0.24 -11.75 -4.84
N ILE A 14 1.03 -11.25 -3.90
CA ILE A 14 1.60 -9.90 -3.98
C ILE A 14 2.59 -9.79 -5.14
N GLU A 15 3.42 -10.82 -5.36
CA GLU A 15 4.40 -10.84 -6.45
C GLU A 15 3.73 -10.85 -7.84
N GLU A 16 2.61 -11.55 -7.98
CA GLU A 16 1.85 -11.63 -9.24
C GLU A 16 0.94 -10.42 -9.48
N ALA A 17 0.53 -9.70 -8.43
CA ALA A 17 -0.40 -8.59 -8.56
C ALA A 17 0.19 -7.40 -9.35
N ASP A 18 -0.64 -6.77 -10.19
CA ASP A 18 -0.30 -5.51 -10.87
C ASP A 18 -0.58 -4.27 -9.98
N LEU A 19 -1.47 -4.41 -9.01
CA LEU A 19 -1.88 -3.37 -8.06
C LEU A 19 -2.25 -4.00 -6.73
N ILE A 20 -1.79 -3.40 -5.63
CA ILE A 20 -2.20 -3.75 -4.28
C ILE A 20 -3.16 -2.67 -3.76
N ILE A 21 -4.35 -3.09 -3.33
CA ILE A 21 -5.25 -2.27 -2.52
C ILE A 21 -5.34 -2.96 -1.16
N GLY A 22 -4.77 -2.35 -0.12
CA GLY A 22 -4.66 -3.02 1.18
C GLY A 22 -4.15 -2.15 2.30
N ALA A 23 -3.89 -2.76 3.46
CA ALA A 23 -3.40 -2.09 4.65
C ALA A 23 -2.33 -2.92 5.36
N GLY A 24 -1.65 -2.28 6.32
CA GLY A 24 -0.68 -2.93 7.20
C GLY A 24 0.40 -3.68 6.43
N ILE A 25 0.60 -4.96 6.79
CA ILE A 25 1.68 -5.79 6.23
C ILE A 25 1.51 -6.04 4.72
N THR A 26 0.29 -6.18 4.22
CA THR A 26 0.06 -6.40 2.78
C THR A 26 0.46 -5.17 1.97
N ALA A 27 0.12 -3.97 2.43
CA ALA A 27 0.53 -2.73 1.79
C ALA A 27 2.06 -2.55 1.86
N TYR A 28 2.64 -2.84 3.02
CA TYR A 28 4.09 -2.80 3.24
C TYR A 28 4.86 -3.73 2.29
N GLU A 29 4.47 -5.01 2.23
CA GLU A 29 5.08 -6.03 1.37
C GLU A 29 4.89 -5.71 -0.12
N GLY A 30 3.78 -5.07 -0.49
CA GLY A 30 3.54 -4.53 -1.83
C GLY A 30 4.57 -3.45 -2.21
N VAL A 31 4.82 -2.48 -1.32
CA VAL A 31 5.84 -1.45 -1.56
C VAL A 31 7.23 -2.07 -1.68
N LEU A 32 7.57 -3.01 -0.78
CA LEU A 32 8.85 -3.70 -0.79
C LEU A 32 9.10 -4.42 -2.14
N ARG A 33 8.06 -5.07 -2.69
CA ARG A 33 8.08 -5.73 -4.00
C ARG A 33 7.90 -4.80 -5.20
N ARG A 34 7.97 -3.48 -4.99
CA ARG A 34 7.84 -2.46 -6.05
C ARG A 34 6.51 -2.55 -6.79
N LYS A 35 5.43 -2.87 -6.07
CA LYS A 35 4.07 -2.83 -6.60
C LYS A 35 3.45 -1.46 -6.36
N PRO A 36 2.60 -0.94 -7.26
CA PRO A 36 1.72 0.17 -6.93
C PRO A 36 0.83 -0.21 -5.74
N VAL A 37 0.72 0.66 -4.74
CA VAL A 37 -0.04 0.39 -3.50
C VAL A 37 -0.99 1.53 -3.19
N ILE A 38 -2.28 1.21 -3.06
CA ILE A 38 -3.30 2.12 -2.52
C ILE A 38 -3.64 1.65 -1.11
N VAL A 39 -3.50 2.55 -0.14
CA VAL A 39 -3.78 2.22 1.26
C VAL A 39 -5.26 2.37 1.55
N VAL A 40 -5.92 1.28 1.97
CA VAL A 40 -7.29 1.27 2.47
C VAL A 40 -7.33 0.41 3.73
N GLY A 41 -7.67 1.00 4.87
CA GLY A 41 -7.65 0.29 6.16
C GLY A 41 -8.65 0.84 7.17
N ASP A 42 -8.40 0.55 8.46
CA ASP A 42 -9.23 0.95 9.60
C ASP A 42 -9.61 2.44 9.61
N TYR A 43 -8.82 3.31 8.99
CA TYR A 43 -9.03 4.76 8.94
C TYR A 43 -9.47 5.25 7.55
N GLY A 44 -10.11 4.39 6.76
CA GLY A 44 -10.59 4.73 5.42
C GLY A 44 -9.49 4.77 4.36
N LEU A 45 -9.71 5.57 3.32
CA LEU A 45 -8.80 5.70 2.16
C LEU A 45 -7.58 6.55 2.52
N GLY A 46 -6.42 5.91 2.58
CA GLY A 46 -5.10 6.54 2.69
C GLY A 46 -4.61 7.16 1.39
N GLY A 47 -5.01 6.58 0.25
CA GLY A 47 -4.57 7.00 -1.07
C GLY A 47 -3.36 6.23 -1.58
N LEU A 48 -2.90 6.58 -2.78
CA LEU A 48 -1.74 5.99 -3.44
C LEU A 48 -0.45 6.31 -2.67
N VAL A 49 0.36 5.28 -2.45
CA VAL A 49 1.72 5.43 -1.96
C VAL A 49 2.60 5.91 -3.11
N THR A 50 3.23 7.06 -2.92
CA THR A 50 4.19 7.67 -3.84
C THR A 50 5.49 7.97 -3.08
N PRO A 51 6.60 8.33 -3.77
CA PRO A 51 7.82 8.72 -3.08
C PRO A 51 7.61 9.82 -2.02
N ASP A 52 6.69 10.76 -2.28
CA ASP A 52 6.39 11.89 -1.40
C ASP A 52 5.47 11.50 -0.23
N THR A 53 4.61 10.50 -0.40
CA THR A 53 3.65 10.07 0.63
C THR A 53 4.13 8.86 1.44
N PHE A 54 5.10 8.09 0.93
CA PHE A 54 5.58 6.85 1.53
C PHE A 54 5.88 6.98 3.02
N ARG A 55 6.68 7.98 3.42
CA ARG A 55 7.08 8.14 4.82
C ARG A 55 5.89 8.41 5.75
N LYS A 56 4.86 9.12 5.27
CA LYS A 56 3.63 9.35 6.03
C LYS A 56 2.86 8.04 6.20
N HIS A 57 2.74 7.25 5.14
CA HIS A 57 2.09 5.92 5.20
C HIS A 57 2.84 4.95 6.12
N TYR A 58 4.17 4.89 6.00
CA TYR A 58 5.02 4.05 6.83
C TYR A 58 4.86 4.38 8.32
N ASN A 59 4.96 5.68 8.67
CA ASN A 59 4.78 6.13 10.06
C ASN A 59 3.36 5.85 10.58
N ASN A 60 2.36 5.91 9.69
CA ASN A 60 0.98 5.53 10.01
C ASN A 60 0.72 4.01 9.91
N ARG A 61 1.76 3.19 9.75
CA ARG A 61 1.68 1.72 9.60
C ARG A 61 0.68 1.26 8.53
N PHE A 62 0.52 2.05 7.47
CA PHE A 62 -0.39 1.79 6.35
C PHE A 62 -1.84 1.50 6.80
N ARG A 63 -2.37 2.22 7.80
CA ARG A 63 -3.71 1.94 8.37
C ARG A 63 -4.89 2.67 7.72
N GLY A 64 -4.66 3.40 6.62
CA GLY A 64 -5.66 4.23 5.97
C GLY A 64 -5.28 5.70 5.95
N LYS A 65 -6.28 6.59 6.02
CA LYS A 65 -6.11 8.04 6.00
C LYS A 65 -5.19 8.52 7.11
N ILE A 66 -4.24 9.38 6.76
CA ILE A 66 -3.35 10.03 7.73
C ILE A 66 -4.20 10.94 8.61
N ASN A 67 -4.11 10.77 9.93
CA ASN A 67 -4.96 11.44 10.92
C ASN A 67 -6.47 11.23 10.71
N GLY A 68 -6.86 10.14 10.04
CA GLY A 68 -8.26 9.78 9.84
C GLY A 68 -8.96 9.34 11.12
N VAL A 69 -10.26 9.12 11.02
CA VAL A 69 -11.06 8.54 12.11
C VAL A 69 -11.23 7.04 11.87
N ARG A 70 -11.19 6.23 12.93
CA ARG A 70 -11.43 4.79 12.79
C ARG A 70 -12.84 4.55 12.24
N ASN A 71 -12.99 3.61 11.32
CA ASN A 71 -14.22 3.29 10.59
C ASN A 71 -14.73 4.43 9.69
N GLU A 72 -13.85 5.36 9.29
CA GLU A 72 -14.20 6.40 8.32
C GLU A 72 -14.53 5.79 6.96
N SER A 73 -15.72 6.09 6.44
CA SER A 73 -16.12 5.72 5.08
C SER A 73 -15.31 6.49 4.05
N PHE A 74 -15.12 5.92 2.87
CA PHE A 74 -14.50 6.61 1.74
C PHE A 74 -15.36 6.50 0.48
N SER A 75 -15.16 7.44 -0.44
CA SER A 75 -15.85 7.46 -1.73
C SER A 75 -15.21 6.48 -2.71
N LEU A 76 -16.03 5.69 -3.41
CA LEU A 76 -15.58 4.85 -4.52
C LEU A 76 -14.99 5.67 -5.68
N GLU A 77 -15.51 6.88 -5.90
CA GLU A 77 -14.96 7.81 -6.90
C GLU A 77 -13.51 8.20 -6.56
N ASN A 78 -13.22 8.39 -5.27
CA ASN A 78 -11.85 8.69 -4.85
C ASN A 78 -10.96 7.46 -4.98
N LEU A 79 -11.45 6.26 -4.67
CA LEU A 79 -10.70 5.03 -4.90
C LEU A 79 -10.37 4.84 -6.38
N GLU A 80 -11.35 5.04 -7.26
CA GLU A 80 -11.18 4.96 -8.71
C GLU A 80 -10.09 5.93 -9.21
N LYS A 81 -10.09 7.18 -8.73
CA LYS A 81 -9.03 8.15 -9.06
C LYS A 81 -7.63 7.66 -8.65
N GLU A 82 -7.51 7.01 -7.49
CA GLU A 82 -6.23 6.47 -7.03
C GLU A 82 -5.80 5.25 -7.87
N ILE A 83 -6.73 4.42 -8.33
CA ILE A 83 -6.47 3.31 -9.26
C ILE A 83 -5.93 3.83 -10.60
N TYR A 84 -6.52 4.88 -11.17
CA TYR A 84 -5.98 5.45 -12.40
C TYR A 84 -4.57 6.03 -12.22
N LYS A 85 -4.30 6.69 -11.10
CA LYS A 85 -2.97 7.23 -10.79
C LYS A 85 -1.93 6.12 -10.58
N SER A 86 -2.32 4.98 -10.01
CA SER A 86 -1.38 3.92 -9.66
C SER A 86 -0.67 3.32 -10.88
N PHE A 87 -1.37 3.23 -12.00
CA PHE A 87 -0.80 2.72 -13.26
C PHE A 87 0.10 3.73 -14.00
N ASN A 88 0.15 4.99 -13.54
CA ASN A 88 1.05 6.00 -14.07
C ASN A 88 2.36 6.11 -13.29
N LEU A 89 2.54 5.36 -12.20
CA LEU A 89 3.80 5.32 -11.47
C LEU A 89 4.90 4.69 -12.32
N THR A 90 6.04 5.36 -12.37
CA THR A 90 7.23 4.86 -13.03
C THR A 90 7.91 3.78 -12.20
N PHE A 91 8.67 2.89 -12.86
CA PHE A 91 9.52 1.93 -12.17
C PHE A 91 10.51 2.61 -11.20
N GLN A 92 11.02 3.80 -11.55
CA GLN A 92 11.93 4.55 -10.68
C GLN A 92 11.25 4.96 -9.37
N GLU A 93 10.02 5.47 -9.42
CA GLU A 93 9.26 5.84 -8.22
C GLU A 93 8.99 4.62 -7.34
N LEU A 94 8.61 3.49 -7.94
CA LEU A 94 8.40 2.21 -7.23
C LEU A 94 9.70 1.73 -6.57
N GLN A 95 10.82 1.81 -7.26
CA GLN A 95 12.14 1.47 -6.72
C GLN A 95 12.55 2.40 -5.57
N MET A 96 12.27 3.71 -5.67
CA MET A 96 12.57 4.66 -4.60
C MET A 96 11.83 4.30 -3.31
N MET A 97 10.55 3.96 -3.38
CA MET A 97 9.76 3.57 -2.21
C MET A 97 10.24 2.25 -1.59
N SER A 98 10.57 1.26 -2.43
CA SER A 98 11.15 -0.02 -1.99
C SER A 98 12.49 0.20 -1.27
N ASN A 99 13.37 1.06 -1.81
CA ASN A 99 14.65 1.39 -1.18
C ASN A 99 14.46 2.08 0.18
N GLN A 100 13.54 3.03 0.29
CA GLN A 100 13.21 3.68 1.56
C GLN A 100 12.72 2.67 2.61
N THR A 101 11.97 1.66 2.17
CA THR A 101 11.49 0.58 3.04
C THR A 101 12.64 -0.21 3.66
N ILE A 102 13.63 -0.60 2.84
CA ILE A 102 14.84 -1.34 3.29
C ILE A 102 15.67 -0.47 4.24
N THR A 103 15.86 0.81 3.94
CA THR A 103 16.61 1.72 4.82
C THR A 103 15.96 1.84 6.20
N LEU A 104 14.63 1.97 6.26
CA LEU A 104 13.90 2.11 7.53
C LEU A 104 13.80 0.83 8.36
N GLN A 105 13.98 -0.35 7.76
CA GLN A 105 14.08 -1.62 8.51
C GLN A 105 15.41 -1.76 9.26
N ASN A 106 16.47 -1.11 8.77
CA ASN A 106 17.84 -1.26 9.27
C ASN A 106 18.21 -0.21 10.34
N ILE A 107 17.23 0.56 10.83
CA ILE A 107 17.37 1.58 11.88
C ILE A 107 16.59 1.11 13.10
#